data_AF-A0A7X8V2T2-F1
#
_entry.id   AF-A0A7X8V2T2-F1
#
_cell.length_a   1.000
_cell.length_b   1.000
_cell.length_c   1.000
_cell.angle_alpha   90.00
_cell.angle_beta   90.00
_cell.angle_gamma   90.00
#
_symmetry.space_group_name_H-M   'P 1'
#
loop_
_entity.id
_entity.type
_entity.pdbx_description
1 polymer ?
#
loop_
_entity_poly.entity_id
_entity_poly.type
_entity_poly.pdbx_seq_one_letter_code
_entity_poly.pdbx_strand_id
1 'polypeptide(L)'
;SPENLVALADKYRARGNIGLAYTYSEPLIWYEYVYDTARLAREKGLKNVLVTNGYLNPEPLRELLPFIDAVNLDIKAWTDDFYRRNCEGRVGPVKKAAEIMAETVHLEVTNLLIPGENDSEEEIRELVRFVAGLDRRIPLHFSRYFPNYRMKLPPTPLPVLENAYKIAKEELDYVYVGNISMIDGRMGYNRTNCPDCGQVLVERTGFSARVTGVAGGRCESCGREVDLVLPAGEDGKQ
;
A
#
# COMPACT_ATOMS: atom_id res chain seq x y z
N SER A 1 -17.83 -9.13 -17.76
CA SER A 1 -16.67 -8.95 -18.66
C SER A 1 -15.96 -7.67 -18.27
N PRO A 2 -14.72 -7.45 -18.74
CA PRO A 2 -13.99 -6.20 -18.55
C PRO A 2 -14.82 -4.95 -18.89
N GLU A 3 -15.54 -4.97 -20.01
CA GLU A 3 -16.36 -3.83 -20.48
C GLU A 3 -17.49 -3.49 -19.51
N ASN A 4 -18.17 -4.51 -18.98
CA ASN A 4 -19.27 -4.31 -18.01
C ASN A 4 -18.75 -3.70 -16.71
N LEU A 5 -17.56 -4.10 -16.24
CA LEU A 5 -16.96 -3.55 -15.03
C LEU A 5 -16.56 -2.09 -15.24
N VAL A 6 -15.93 -1.76 -16.36
CA VAL A 6 -15.56 -0.38 -16.70
C VAL A 6 -16.80 0.50 -16.87
N ALA A 7 -17.84 0.02 -17.56
CA ALA A 7 -19.10 0.75 -17.71
C ALA A 7 -19.79 1.00 -16.36
N LEU A 8 -19.73 0.03 -15.44
CA LEU A 8 -20.27 0.19 -14.10
C LEU A 8 -19.48 1.24 -13.30
N ALA A 9 -18.15 1.18 -13.33
CA ALA A 9 -17.29 2.15 -12.66
C ALA A 9 -17.51 3.57 -13.17
N ASP A 10 -17.65 3.71 -14.50
CA ASP A 10 -17.93 4.99 -15.16
C ASP A 10 -19.29 5.57 -14.74
N LYS A 11 -20.33 4.73 -14.64
CA LYS A 11 -21.65 5.14 -14.13
C LYS A 11 -21.58 5.70 -12.70
N TYR A 12 -20.67 5.21 -11.87
CA TYR A 12 -20.49 5.69 -10.50
C TYR A 12 -19.59 6.93 -10.39
N ARG A 13 -19.03 7.45 -11.49
CA ARG A 13 -18.20 8.67 -11.49
C ARG A 13 -18.95 9.87 -10.91
N ALA A 14 -20.25 10.00 -11.22
CA ALA A 14 -21.11 11.05 -10.65
C ALA A 14 -21.29 10.96 -9.12
N ARG A 15 -20.91 9.85 -8.49
CA ARG A 15 -20.90 9.65 -7.04
C ARG A 15 -19.49 9.75 -6.44
N GLY A 16 -18.53 10.29 -7.19
CA GLY A 16 -17.14 10.44 -6.76
C GLY A 16 -16.26 9.20 -6.97
N ASN A 17 -16.73 8.19 -7.71
CA ASN A 17 -15.84 7.08 -8.07
C ASN A 17 -14.77 7.57 -9.06
N ILE A 18 -13.50 7.39 -8.70
CA ILE A 18 -12.37 7.79 -9.53
C ILE A 18 -11.79 6.65 -10.37
N GLY A 19 -12.15 5.40 -10.07
CA GLY A 19 -11.44 4.27 -10.64
C GLY A 19 -11.92 2.88 -10.24
N LEU A 20 -10.99 1.94 -10.34
CA LEU A 20 -11.14 0.53 -10.03
C LEU A 20 -9.98 0.09 -9.12
N ALA A 21 -10.29 -0.77 -8.15
CA ALA A 21 -9.30 -1.46 -7.34
C ALA A 21 -9.42 -2.97 -7.58
N TYR A 22 -8.34 -3.59 -8.04
CA TYR A 22 -8.20 -5.04 -8.17
C TYR A 22 -7.66 -5.58 -6.85
N THR A 23 -8.56 -6.15 -6.05
CA THR A 23 -8.28 -6.61 -4.68
C THR A 23 -9.23 -7.77 -4.34
N TYR A 24 -9.04 -8.37 -3.17
CA TYR A 24 -9.63 -9.65 -2.74
C TYR A 24 -9.18 -10.84 -3.60
N SER A 25 -8.99 -12.01 -2.98
CA SER A 25 -8.18 -13.08 -3.59
C SER A 25 -6.85 -12.53 -4.15
N GLU A 26 -6.10 -13.32 -4.93
CA GLU A 26 -4.95 -12.76 -5.67
C GLU A 26 -5.42 -12.36 -7.07
N PRO A 27 -5.51 -11.06 -7.40
CA PRO A 27 -6.05 -10.62 -8.69
C PRO A 27 -5.19 -11.08 -9.89
N LEU A 28 -3.88 -11.30 -9.69
CA LEU A 28 -3.00 -11.75 -10.77
C LEU A 28 -3.23 -13.21 -11.18
N ILE A 29 -4.05 -13.98 -10.45
CA ILE A 29 -4.54 -15.29 -10.91
C ILE A 29 -5.47 -15.14 -12.12
N TRP A 30 -6.12 -13.99 -12.28
CA TRP A 30 -6.99 -13.67 -13.43
C TRP A 30 -6.34 -12.59 -14.30
N TYR A 31 -5.05 -12.76 -14.60
CA TYR A 31 -4.21 -11.77 -15.26
C TYR A 31 -4.87 -11.13 -16.49
N GLU A 32 -5.40 -11.93 -17.42
CA GLU A 32 -6.01 -11.43 -18.66
C GLU A 32 -7.22 -10.54 -18.38
N TYR A 33 -8.06 -10.91 -17.40
CA TYR A 33 -9.19 -10.08 -17.00
C TYR A 33 -8.74 -8.74 -16.42
N VAL A 34 -7.70 -8.75 -15.57
CA VAL A 34 -7.14 -7.53 -14.98
C VAL A 34 -6.51 -6.65 -16.07
N TYR A 35 -5.73 -7.24 -16.96
CA TYR A 35 -5.06 -6.55 -18.06
C TYR A 35 -6.06 -5.85 -19.00
N ASP A 36 -7.06 -6.60 -19.49
CA ASP A 36 -8.08 -6.05 -20.40
C ASP A 36 -8.91 -4.96 -19.71
N THR A 37 -9.27 -5.17 -18.44
CA THR A 37 -10.03 -4.17 -17.67
C THR A 37 -9.20 -2.91 -17.43
N ALA A 38 -7.93 -3.04 -17.06
CA ALA A 38 -7.07 -1.90 -16.75
C ALA A 38 -6.85 -1.02 -17.98
N ARG A 39 -6.63 -1.64 -19.16
CA ARG A 39 -6.52 -0.92 -20.44
C ARG A 39 -7.79 -0.13 -20.75
N LEU A 40 -8.96 -0.78 -20.69
CA LEU A 40 -10.26 -0.15 -20.95
C LEU A 40 -10.59 0.97 -19.94
N ALA A 41 -10.25 0.77 -18.66
CA ALA A 41 -10.45 1.77 -17.62
C ALA A 41 -9.62 3.03 -17.90
N ARG A 42 -8.35 2.86 -18.29
CA ARG A 42 -7.45 3.97 -18.63
C ARG A 42 -7.94 4.76 -19.85
N GLU A 43 -8.47 4.08 -20.87
CA GLU A 43 -9.10 4.73 -22.04
C GLU A 43 -10.28 5.64 -21.65
N LYS A 44 -10.95 5.34 -20.53
CA LYS A 44 -12.04 6.16 -19.96
C LYS A 44 -11.54 7.23 -18.97
N GLY A 45 -10.24 7.34 -18.74
CA GLY A 45 -9.64 8.22 -17.74
C GLY A 45 -9.92 7.81 -16.29
N LEU A 46 -10.28 6.55 -16.05
CA LEU A 46 -10.43 5.98 -14.71
C LEU A 46 -9.05 5.57 -14.17
N LYS A 47 -8.89 5.65 -12.85
CA LYS A 47 -7.69 5.17 -12.14
C LYS A 47 -7.72 3.66 -11.91
N ASN A 48 -6.56 3.02 -11.97
CA ASN A 48 -6.39 1.60 -11.67
C ASN A 48 -5.48 1.41 -10.45
N VAL A 49 -5.98 0.72 -9.43
CA VAL A 49 -5.20 0.33 -8.25
C VAL A 49 -5.11 -1.19 -8.17
N LEU A 50 -3.92 -1.73 -7.98
CA LEU A 50 -3.69 -3.17 -7.84
C LEU A 50 -3.26 -3.51 -6.40
N VAL A 51 -3.96 -4.42 -5.74
CA VAL A 51 -3.59 -4.96 -4.42
C VAL A 51 -3.23 -6.43 -4.61
N THR A 52 -1.96 -6.78 -4.39
CA THR A 52 -1.42 -8.09 -4.82
C THR A 52 -0.33 -8.59 -3.87
N ASN A 53 -0.11 -9.90 -3.85
CA ASN A 53 1.07 -10.53 -3.25
C ASN A 53 2.31 -10.46 -4.16
N GLY A 54 2.18 -9.97 -5.39
CA GLY A 54 3.29 -9.74 -6.34
C GLY A 54 3.94 -11.01 -6.87
N TYR A 55 3.32 -12.18 -6.71
CA TYR A 55 3.86 -13.45 -7.19
C TYR A 55 3.56 -13.66 -8.68
N LEU A 56 4.19 -12.86 -9.54
CA LEU A 56 4.04 -12.89 -10.99
C LEU A 56 5.40 -12.83 -11.70
N ASN A 57 5.47 -13.39 -12.91
CA ASN A 57 6.68 -13.31 -13.72
C ASN A 57 7.00 -11.85 -14.12
N PRO A 58 8.28 -11.46 -14.23
CA PRO A 58 8.67 -10.09 -14.55
C PRO A 58 8.13 -9.55 -15.89
N GLU A 59 7.95 -10.40 -16.89
CA GLU A 59 7.49 -9.98 -18.23
C GLU A 59 6.01 -9.56 -18.22
N PRO A 60 5.03 -10.41 -17.83
CA PRO A 60 3.63 -9.98 -17.74
C PRO A 60 3.43 -8.85 -16.72
N LEU A 61 4.23 -8.79 -15.64
CA LEU A 61 4.16 -7.66 -14.73
C LEU A 61 4.49 -6.33 -15.45
N ARG A 62 5.54 -6.30 -16.26
CA ARG A 62 5.93 -5.10 -17.03
C ARG A 62 4.92 -4.73 -18.10
N GLU A 63 4.20 -5.69 -18.66
CA GLU A 63 3.12 -5.41 -19.62
C GLU A 63 1.90 -4.78 -18.95
N LEU A 64 1.59 -5.18 -17.72
CA LEU A 64 0.44 -4.68 -16.97
C LEU A 64 0.67 -3.28 -16.38
N LEU A 65 1.85 -3.03 -15.80
CA LEU A 65 2.16 -1.81 -15.03
C LEU A 65 1.89 -0.48 -15.75
N PRO A 66 2.09 -0.34 -17.08
CA PRO A 66 1.72 0.87 -17.82
C PRO A 66 0.25 1.27 -17.70
N PHE A 67 -0.64 0.36 -17.28
CA PHE A 67 -2.07 0.62 -17.09
C PHE A 67 -2.48 0.82 -15.63
N ILE A 68 -1.56 0.65 -14.69
CA ILE A 68 -1.79 0.75 -13.25
C ILE A 68 -1.28 2.09 -12.73
N ASP A 69 -2.06 2.78 -11.89
CA ASP A 69 -1.67 4.05 -11.28
C ASP A 69 -0.98 3.85 -9.92
N ALA A 70 -1.45 2.87 -9.14
CA ALA A 70 -0.89 2.56 -7.82
C ALA A 70 -0.95 1.07 -7.51
N VAL A 71 0.02 0.59 -6.74
CA VAL A 71 0.09 -0.79 -6.24
C VAL A 71 0.20 -0.78 -4.73
N ASN A 72 -0.58 -1.63 -4.06
CA ASN A 72 -0.31 -2.06 -2.69
C ASN A 72 0.19 -3.51 -2.73
N LEU A 73 1.48 -3.69 -2.43
CA LEU A 73 2.15 -4.98 -2.48
C LEU A 73 2.22 -5.61 -1.09
N ASP A 74 1.64 -6.79 -0.94
CA ASP A 74 1.73 -7.60 0.28
C ASP A 74 3.06 -8.38 0.31
N ILE A 75 4.05 -7.86 1.04
CA ILE A 75 5.24 -8.65 1.40
C ILE A 75 4.93 -9.36 2.72
N LYS A 76 4.63 -10.65 2.65
CA LYS A 76 4.08 -11.39 3.80
C LYS A 76 5.12 -11.76 4.85
N ALA A 77 6.37 -11.92 4.46
CA ALA A 77 7.50 -12.21 5.33
C ALA A 77 8.80 -11.90 4.58
N TRP A 78 9.94 -12.00 5.26
CA TRP A 78 11.27 -11.89 4.67
C TRP A 78 11.96 -13.23 4.44
N THR A 79 11.42 -14.32 5.02
CA THR A 79 12.02 -15.64 4.98
C THR A 79 11.29 -16.59 4.04
N ASP A 80 12.08 -17.39 3.31
CA ASP A 80 11.57 -18.42 2.41
C ASP A 80 10.86 -19.56 3.16
N ASP A 81 11.17 -19.76 4.44
CA ASP A 81 10.49 -20.72 5.31
C ASP A 81 9.01 -20.37 5.52
N PHE A 82 8.74 -19.11 5.87
CA PHE A 82 7.36 -18.62 6.02
C PHE A 82 6.58 -18.83 4.71
N TYR A 83 7.16 -18.47 3.56
CA TYR A 83 6.48 -18.61 2.27
C TYR A 83 6.19 -20.07 1.92
N ARG A 84 7.10 -21.00 2.20
CA ARG A 84 6.85 -22.42 1.95
C ARG A 84 5.75 -22.98 2.85
N ARG A 85 5.75 -22.63 4.15
CA ARG A 85 4.78 -23.14 5.12
C ARG A 85 3.38 -22.54 4.94
N ASN A 86 3.31 -21.23 4.67
CA ASN A 86 2.06 -20.47 4.74
C ASN A 86 1.51 -20.01 3.37
N CYS A 87 2.35 -19.93 2.34
CA CYS A 87 1.97 -19.35 1.04
C CYS A 87 2.22 -20.27 -0.15
N GLU A 88 2.84 -21.44 0.06
CA GLU A 88 3.28 -22.36 -1.00
C GLU A 88 4.17 -21.67 -2.06
N GLY A 89 4.96 -20.68 -1.64
CA GLY A 89 5.74 -19.81 -2.52
C GLY A 89 7.16 -19.59 -2.04
N ARG A 90 7.77 -18.49 -2.52
CA ARG A 90 9.11 -18.00 -2.13
C ARG A 90 9.11 -16.48 -2.08
N VAL A 91 9.99 -15.88 -1.27
CA VAL A 91 10.05 -14.42 -1.16
C VAL A 91 10.74 -13.77 -2.37
N GLY A 92 11.64 -14.49 -3.04
CA GLY A 92 12.45 -13.98 -4.17
C GLY A 92 11.62 -13.33 -5.29
N PRO A 93 10.60 -14.01 -5.85
CA PRO A 93 9.72 -13.42 -6.87
C PRO A 93 9.02 -12.14 -6.41
N VAL A 94 8.57 -12.09 -5.15
CA VAL A 94 7.91 -10.92 -4.57
C VAL A 94 8.87 -9.74 -4.46
N LYS A 95 10.12 -9.98 -4.02
CA LYS A 95 11.16 -8.94 -4.00
C LYS A 95 11.42 -8.41 -5.41
N LYS A 96 11.47 -9.29 -6.40
CA LYS A 96 11.68 -8.88 -7.79
C LYS A 96 10.52 -8.06 -8.34
N ALA A 97 9.28 -8.40 -7.98
CA ALA A 97 8.12 -7.60 -8.33
C ALA A 97 8.17 -6.21 -7.67
N ALA A 98 8.54 -6.11 -6.39
CA ALA A 98 8.70 -4.84 -5.68
C ALA A 98 9.71 -3.92 -6.38
N GLU A 99 10.87 -4.44 -6.79
CA GLU A 99 11.88 -3.70 -7.55
C GLU A 99 11.29 -3.10 -8.83
N ILE A 100 10.56 -3.90 -9.62
CA ILE A 100 9.96 -3.47 -10.89
C ILE A 100 8.86 -2.43 -10.67
N MET A 101 8.02 -2.63 -9.65
CA MET A 101 6.91 -1.73 -9.33
C MET A 101 7.42 -0.37 -8.84
N ALA A 102 8.46 -0.36 -8.00
CA ALA A 102 9.05 0.88 -7.46
C ALA A 102 9.56 1.83 -8.56
N GLU A 103 9.97 1.29 -9.71
CA GLU A 103 10.46 2.08 -10.85
C GLU A 103 9.34 2.72 -11.69
N THR A 104 8.10 2.25 -11.58
CA THR A 104 7.08 2.48 -12.63
C THR A 104 5.72 2.98 -12.15
N VAL A 105 5.37 2.73 -10.89
CA VAL A 105 4.04 3.04 -10.33
C VAL A 105 4.16 3.60 -8.92
N HIS A 106 3.09 4.23 -8.41
CA HIS A 106 3.01 4.56 -6.99
C HIS A 106 2.92 3.28 -6.17
N LEU A 107 4.04 2.84 -5.62
CA LEU A 107 4.14 1.62 -4.82
C LEU A 107 3.94 1.93 -3.33
N GLU A 108 3.06 1.17 -2.71
CA GLU A 108 2.96 1.03 -1.26
C GLU A 108 3.18 -0.44 -0.88
N VAL A 109 3.78 -0.69 0.29
CA VAL A 109 4.03 -2.04 0.79
C VAL A 109 3.21 -2.27 2.06
N THR A 110 2.57 -3.44 2.14
CA THR A 110 1.87 -3.88 3.34
C THR A 110 2.51 -5.14 3.90
N ASN A 111 2.67 -5.18 5.22
CA ASN A 111 3.10 -6.36 5.96
C ASN A 111 2.15 -6.62 7.14
N LEU A 112 1.45 -7.76 7.10
CA LEU A 112 0.62 -8.23 8.20
C LEU A 112 1.51 -8.94 9.22
N LEU A 113 1.67 -8.38 10.42
CA LEU A 113 2.53 -8.97 11.45
C LEU A 113 1.77 -10.06 12.20
N ILE A 114 2.25 -11.30 12.14
CA ILE A 114 1.68 -12.49 12.76
C ILE A 114 2.60 -12.92 13.91
N PRO A 115 2.09 -12.99 15.16
CA PRO A 115 2.89 -13.35 16.32
C PRO A 115 3.66 -14.66 16.19
N GLY A 116 4.98 -14.61 16.34
CA GLY A 116 5.88 -15.76 16.28
C GLY A 116 6.16 -16.29 14.88
N GLU A 117 5.64 -15.65 13.83
CA GLU A 117 5.85 -16.07 12.44
C GLU A 117 6.73 -15.11 11.64
N ASN A 118 6.45 -13.80 11.68
CA ASN A 118 7.19 -12.78 10.92
C ASN A 118 7.39 -11.46 11.70
N ASP A 119 7.17 -11.48 13.02
CA ASP A 119 7.18 -10.29 13.88
C ASP A 119 8.47 -10.10 14.68
N SER A 120 9.53 -10.83 14.32
CA SER A 120 10.85 -10.62 14.92
C SER A 120 11.46 -9.28 14.49
N GLU A 121 12.20 -8.63 15.40
CA GLU A 121 12.88 -7.36 15.10
C GLU A 121 13.82 -7.48 13.90
N GLU A 122 14.56 -8.58 13.80
CA GLU A 122 15.51 -8.84 12.72
C GLU A 122 14.80 -8.85 11.35
N GLU A 123 13.67 -9.56 11.26
CA GLU A 123 12.88 -9.68 10.04
C GLU A 123 12.19 -8.35 9.65
N ILE A 124 11.70 -7.61 10.63
CA ILE A 124 11.13 -6.27 10.41
C ILE A 124 12.21 -5.34 9.86
N ARG A 125 13.40 -5.32 10.47
CA ARG A 125 14.52 -4.47 10.01
C ARG A 125 14.95 -4.80 8.59
N GLU A 126 14.99 -6.09 8.26
CA GLU A 126 15.31 -6.53 6.91
C GLU A 126 14.28 -6.06 5.86
N LEU A 127 12.98 -6.18 6.15
CA LEU A 127 11.93 -5.65 5.30
C LEU A 127 12.07 -4.12 5.14
N VAL A 128 12.26 -3.40 6.25
CA VAL A 128 12.40 -1.94 6.27
C VAL A 128 13.59 -1.50 5.42
N ARG A 129 14.77 -2.11 5.63
CA ARG A 129 15.98 -1.82 4.85
C ARG A 129 15.77 -2.03 3.37
N PHE A 130 15.07 -3.10 2.99
CA PHE A 130 14.75 -3.36 1.59
C PHE A 130 13.88 -2.26 0.99
N VAL A 131 12.77 -1.91 1.65
CA VAL A 131 11.86 -0.86 1.15
C VAL A 131 12.58 0.49 1.08
N ALA A 132 13.35 0.84 2.11
CA ALA A 132 14.13 2.08 2.15
C ALA A 132 15.23 2.11 1.06
N GLY A 133 15.78 0.94 0.70
CA GLY A 133 16.72 0.77 -0.39
C GLY A 133 16.11 0.92 -1.78
N LEU A 134 14.79 0.72 -1.92
CA LEU A 134 14.06 1.03 -3.15
C LEU A 134 13.79 2.54 -3.23
N ASP A 135 13.11 3.10 -2.22
CA ASP A 135 12.89 4.53 -2.04
C ASP A 135 12.33 4.78 -0.63
N ARG A 136 12.93 5.71 0.12
CA ARG A 136 12.48 6.09 1.47
C ARG A 136 11.06 6.65 1.52
N ARG A 137 10.55 7.11 0.38
CA ARG A 137 9.21 7.67 0.21
C ARG A 137 8.14 6.61 -0.03
N ILE A 138 8.51 5.34 -0.27
CA ILE A 138 7.53 4.25 -0.39
C ILE A 138 6.81 4.06 0.95
N PRO A 139 5.47 4.23 0.99
CA PRO A 139 4.69 3.94 2.17
C PRO A 139 4.82 2.49 2.63
N LEU A 140 5.14 2.27 3.90
CA LEU A 140 5.09 0.95 4.53
C LEU A 140 3.97 0.88 5.57
N HIS A 141 3.09 -0.10 5.42
CA HIS A 141 1.96 -0.35 6.31
C HIS A 141 2.19 -1.63 7.10
N PHE A 142 2.21 -1.52 8.43
CA PHE A 142 2.09 -2.68 9.31
C PHE A 142 0.62 -2.89 9.68
N SER A 143 0.10 -4.06 9.34
CA SER A 143 -1.28 -4.43 9.67
C SER A 143 -1.33 -5.39 10.85
N ARG A 144 -2.27 -5.15 11.77
CA ARG A 144 -2.53 -6.06 12.89
C ARG A 144 -3.20 -7.34 12.41
N TYR A 145 -2.65 -8.49 12.77
CA TYR A 145 -3.29 -9.78 12.57
C TYR A 145 -4.37 -10.03 13.63
N PHE A 146 -5.41 -10.75 13.21
CA PHE A 146 -6.42 -11.35 14.08
C PHE A 146 -6.66 -12.80 13.66
N PRO A 147 -6.91 -13.72 14.61
CA PRO A 147 -7.21 -15.10 14.29
C PRO A 147 -8.42 -15.23 13.37
N ASN A 148 -8.20 -15.90 12.24
CA ASN A 148 -9.22 -16.18 11.24
C ASN A 148 -8.92 -17.53 10.57
N TYR A 149 -9.96 -18.16 10.01
CA TYR A 149 -9.88 -19.47 9.38
C TYR A 149 -9.22 -20.52 10.31
N ARG A 150 -8.11 -21.14 9.89
CA ARG A 150 -7.38 -22.19 10.60
C ARG A 150 -6.28 -21.68 11.53
N MET A 151 -5.87 -20.42 11.40
CA MET A 151 -4.81 -19.86 12.24
C MET A 151 -5.40 -19.38 13.58
N LYS A 152 -4.89 -19.91 14.70
CA LYS A 152 -5.42 -19.69 16.05
C LYS A 152 -4.52 -18.86 16.96
N LEU A 153 -3.42 -18.33 16.42
CA LEU A 153 -2.55 -17.40 17.13
C LEU A 153 -3.38 -16.19 17.62
N PRO A 154 -3.05 -15.62 18.80
CA PRO A 154 -3.75 -14.43 19.29
C PRO A 154 -3.52 -13.24 18.33
N PRO A 155 -4.35 -12.18 18.40
CA PRO A 155 -4.10 -10.96 17.65
C PRO A 155 -2.70 -10.40 17.94
N THR A 156 -2.08 -9.74 16.97
CA THR A 156 -0.78 -9.09 17.18
C THR A 156 -0.87 -8.13 18.35
N PRO A 157 0.01 -8.24 19.36
CA PRO A 157 0.06 -7.27 20.45
C PRO A 157 0.38 -5.88 19.92
N LEU A 158 -0.31 -4.86 20.44
CA LEU A 158 -0.05 -3.47 20.06
C LEU A 158 1.41 -3.02 20.27
N PRO A 159 2.15 -3.47 21.32
CA PRO A 159 3.57 -3.15 21.46
C PRO A 159 4.46 -3.65 20.32
N VAL A 160 4.11 -4.77 19.68
CA VAL A 160 4.84 -5.31 18.52
C VAL A 160 4.68 -4.38 17.32
N LEU A 161 3.46 -3.92 17.06
CA LEU A 161 3.18 -2.94 16.00
C LEU A 161 3.87 -1.60 16.26
N GLU A 162 3.90 -1.13 17.52
CA GLU A 162 4.65 0.07 17.88
C GLU A 162 6.15 -0.05 17.65
N ASN A 163 6.71 -1.21 17.98
CA ASN A 163 8.13 -1.46 17.75
C ASN A 163 8.43 -1.46 16.25
N ALA A 164 7.62 -2.14 15.46
CA ALA A 164 7.76 -2.15 14.00
C ALA A 164 7.66 -0.74 13.40
N TYR A 165 6.69 0.06 13.87
CA TYR A 165 6.56 1.46 13.47
C TYR A 165 7.81 2.28 13.79
N LYS A 166 8.36 2.16 15.00
CA LYS A 166 9.57 2.88 15.41
C LYS A 166 10.76 2.52 14.53
N ILE A 167 11.01 1.22 14.34
CA ILE A 167 12.07 0.71 13.46
C ILE A 167 11.92 1.27 12.06
N ALA A 168 10.73 1.18 11.47
CA ALA A 168 10.50 1.67 10.12
C ALA A 168 10.67 3.18 9.99
N LYS A 169 10.28 3.97 11.01
CA LYS A 169 10.44 5.43 11.01
C LYS A 169 11.89 5.89 11.07
N GLU A 170 12.84 5.04 11.44
CA GLU A 170 14.27 5.34 11.36
C GLU A 170 14.73 5.44 9.89
N GLU A 171 14.11 4.69 8.98
CA GLU A 171 14.55 4.55 7.59
C GLU A 171 13.55 5.04 6.54
N LEU A 172 12.26 5.16 6.88
CA LEU A 172 11.18 5.53 5.97
C LEU A 172 10.45 6.80 6.37
N ASP A 173 10.05 7.57 5.35
CA ASP A 173 9.36 8.84 5.52
C ASP A 173 7.90 8.62 5.90
N TYR A 174 7.26 7.60 5.31
CA TYR A 174 5.84 7.30 5.49
C TYR A 174 5.65 5.87 6.01
N VAL A 175 5.21 5.76 7.26
CA VAL A 175 4.95 4.48 7.93
C VAL A 175 3.56 4.56 8.55
N TYR A 176 2.79 3.49 8.41
CA TYR A 176 1.44 3.41 8.92
C TYR A 176 1.21 2.15 9.74
N VAL A 177 0.33 2.23 10.73
CA VAL A 177 -0.20 1.07 11.43
C VAL A 177 -1.70 0.99 11.20
N GLY A 178 -2.12 -0.12 10.61
CA GLY A 178 -3.51 -0.39 10.24
C GLY A 178 -4.15 -1.51 11.04
N ASN A 179 -5.44 -1.70 10.81
CA ASN A 179 -6.25 -2.76 11.42
C ASN A 179 -6.28 -2.71 12.96
N ILE A 180 -6.19 -1.51 13.53
CA ILE A 180 -6.37 -1.25 14.97
C ILE A 180 -7.75 -0.62 15.19
N SER A 181 -8.43 -1.01 16.26
CA SER A 181 -9.78 -0.51 16.54
C SER A 181 -9.74 0.89 17.13
N MET A 182 -10.83 1.65 17.00
CA MET A 182 -10.95 2.98 17.65
C MET A 182 -10.85 2.88 19.18
N ILE A 183 -11.19 1.72 19.78
CA ILE A 183 -11.08 1.47 21.22
C ILE A 183 -9.61 1.38 21.65
N ASP A 184 -8.71 0.99 20.76
CA ASP A 184 -7.26 0.94 21.02
C ASP A 184 -6.64 2.36 21.09
N GLY A 185 -7.38 3.42 20.75
CA GLY A 185 -7.11 4.81 21.17
C GLY A 185 -5.89 5.52 20.56
N ARG A 186 -5.12 4.88 19.68
CA ARG A 186 -3.87 5.44 19.15
C ARG A 186 -4.09 6.28 17.90
N MET A 187 -4.56 7.49 18.14
CA MET A 187 -4.81 8.54 17.14
C MET A 187 -3.47 9.07 16.58
N GLY A 188 -2.94 8.47 15.51
CA GLY A 188 -1.73 9.01 14.87
C GLY A 188 -1.05 8.13 13.84
N TYR A 189 -1.13 6.80 13.95
CA TYR A 189 -0.41 5.90 13.04
C TYR A 189 -1.00 5.79 11.63
N ASN A 190 -2.13 6.45 11.35
CA ASN A 190 -2.75 6.48 10.03
C ASN A 190 -2.67 7.88 9.38
N ARG A 191 -1.98 8.84 10.03
CA ARG A 191 -1.80 10.20 9.51
C ARG A 191 -0.59 10.26 8.61
N THR A 192 -0.69 11.04 7.53
CA THR A 192 0.51 11.39 6.74
C THR A 192 1.09 12.65 7.34
N ASN A 193 2.32 12.57 7.81
CA ASN A 193 3.05 13.71 8.36
C ASN A 193 4.14 14.15 7.38
N CYS A 194 4.47 15.43 7.39
CA CYS A 194 5.58 15.99 6.66
C CYS A 194 6.89 15.36 7.15
N PRO A 195 7.72 14.77 6.28
CA PRO A 195 8.99 14.15 6.71
C PRO A 195 9.93 15.14 7.40
N ASP A 196 9.95 16.40 6.95
CA ASP A 196 10.90 17.41 7.46
C ASP A 196 10.48 18.04 8.79
N CYS A 197 9.19 18.36 8.99
CA CYS A 197 8.73 19.12 10.15
C CYS A 197 7.66 18.43 11.00
N GLY A 198 7.15 17.28 10.58
CA GLY A 198 6.14 16.52 11.31
C GLY A 198 4.71 17.07 11.23
N GLN A 199 4.46 18.18 10.52
CA GLN A 199 3.10 18.71 10.31
C GLN A 199 2.20 17.66 9.66
N VAL A 200 0.97 17.52 10.15
CA VAL A 200 -0.02 16.60 9.56
C VAL A 200 -0.46 17.12 8.19
N LEU A 201 -0.11 16.38 7.12
CA LEU A 201 -0.48 16.70 5.74
C LEU A 201 -1.85 16.12 5.38
N VAL A 202 -2.12 14.88 5.80
CA VAL A 202 -3.38 14.16 5.53
C VAL A 202 -3.90 13.52 6.81
N GLU A 203 -5.11 13.91 7.20
CA GLU A 203 -5.87 13.25 8.26
C GLU A 203 -6.72 12.12 7.69
N ARG A 204 -6.79 10.99 8.42
CA ARG A 204 -7.63 9.85 8.06
C ARG A 204 -8.54 9.46 9.22
N THR A 205 -9.80 9.21 8.93
CA THR A 205 -10.80 8.72 9.89
C THR A 205 -11.70 7.71 9.21
N GLY A 206 -11.64 6.45 9.63
CA GLY A 206 -12.31 5.34 8.95
C GLY A 206 -11.90 5.28 7.47
N PHE A 207 -12.88 5.32 6.57
CA PHE A 207 -12.68 5.32 5.11
C PHE A 207 -12.54 6.73 4.51
N SER A 208 -12.47 7.78 5.33
CA SER A 208 -12.30 9.15 4.86
C SER A 208 -10.86 9.62 5.03
N ALA A 209 -10.37 10.37 4.04
CA ALA A 209 -9.11 11.09 4.08
C ALA A 209 -9.38 12.57 3.76
N ARG A 210 -8.68 13.47 4.46
CA ARG A 210 -8.74 14.91 4.25
C ARG A 210 -7.33 15.47 4.22
N VAL A 211 -7.01 16.22 3.17
CA VAL A 211 -5.76 16.97 3.07
C VAL A 211 -5.91 18.23 3.93
N THR A 212 -5.08 18.39 4.95
CA THR A 212 -5.25 19.44 5.98
C THR A 212 -4.04 20.35 6.16
N GLY A 213 -2.86 19.94 5.71
CA GLY A 213 -1.61 20.69 5.93
C GLY A 213 -0.82 20.94 4.65
N VAL A 214 -1.51 20.99 3.51
CA VAL A 214 -0.92 21.16 2.17
C VAL A 214 -1.53 22.37 1.48
N ALA A 215 -0.70 23.29 1.01
CA ALA A 215 -1.08 24.41 0.16
C ALA A 215 -0.18 24.46 -1.06
N GLY A 216 -0.76 24.47 -2.27
CA GLY A 216 -0.02 24.55 -3.53
C GLY A 216 1.02 23.44 -3.72
N GLY A 217 0.69 22.21 -3.29
CA GLY A 217 1.61 21.07 -3.34
C GLY A 217 2.77 21.13 -2.33
N ARG A 218 2.69 22.00 -1.32
CA ARG A 218 3.73 22.18 -0.30
C ARG A 218 3.16 22.07 1.11
N CYS A 219 3.98 21.61 2.04
CA CYS A 219 3.65 21.66 3.46
C CYS A 219 3.45 23.11 3.90
N GLU A 220 2.31 23.41 4.52
CA GLU A 220 1.99 24.77 4.99
C GLU A 220 2.91 25.28 6.09
N SER A 221 3.55 24.37 6.83
CA SER A 221 4.40 24.72 7.97
C SER A 221 5.85 25.01 7.56
N CYS A 222 6.46 24.16 6.74
CA CYS A 222 7.88 24.29 6.38
C CYS A 222 8.16 24.55 4.88
N GLY A 223 7.14 24.53 4.02
CA GLY A 223 7.29 24.80 2.58
C GLY A 223 7.90 23.67 1.74
N ARG A 224 8.23 22.53 2.35
CA ARG A 224 8.68 21.31 1.64
C ARG A 224 7.62 20.88 0.63
N GLU A 225 8.04 20.51 -0.57
CA GLU A 225 7.16 19.87 -1.55
C GLU A 225 6.66 18.52 -1.01
N VAL A 226 5.37 18.21 -1.20
CA VAL A 226 4.76 16.98 -0.65
C VAL A 226 4.89 15.83 -1.65
N ASP A 227 5.15 14.63 -1.16
CA ASP A 227 5.22 13.41 -1.99
C ASP A 227 3.83 12.79 -2.20
N LEU A 228 2.82 13.62 -2.47
CA LEU A 228 1.42 13.20 -2.59
C LEU A 228 0.89 13.40 -4.00
N VAL A 229 0.15 12.41 -4.50
CA VAL A 229 -0.69 12.57 -5.69
C VAL A 229 -1.99 13.25 -5.28
N LEU A 230 -2.07 14.56 -5.50
CA LEU A 230 -3.23 15.37 -5.13
C LEU A 230 -4.32 15.32 -6.22
N PRO A 231 -5.61 15.41 -5.84
CA PRO A 231 -6.70 15.61 -6.79
C PRO A 231 -6.53 16.93 -7.57
N ALA A 232 -6.90 16.93 -8.85
CA ALA A 232 -6.90 18.14 -9.66
C ALA A 232 -7.80 19.23 -9.01
N GLY A 233 -7.23 20.39 -8.71
CA GLY A 233 -7.88 21.53 -8.05
C GLY A 233 -7.43 21.79 -6.61
N GLU A 234 -6.69 20.88 -5.97
CA GLU A 234 -6.07 21.07 -4.65
C GLU A 234 -4.58 21.46 -4.73
N ASP A 235 -4.03 21.45 -5.94
CA ASP A 235 -2.67 21.81 -6.32
C ASP A 235 -2.45 23.33 -6.47
N GLY A 236 -3.46 24.16 -6.14
CA GLY A 236 -3.32 25.61 -6.03
C GLY A 236 -2.98 26.33 -7.33
N LYS A 237 -3.10 25.67 -8.48
CA LYS A 237 -2.94 26.30 -9.80
C LYS A 237 -4.32 26.68 -10.34
N GLN A 238 -4.64 27.98 -10.21
CA GLN A 238 -5.55 28.66 -11.15
C GLN A 238 -4.86 28.79 -12.51
#